data_AF-A0A5N4A6W3-F1
#
_entry.id   AF-A0A5N4A6W3-F1
#
_cell.length_a   1.000
_cell.length_b   1.000
_cell.length_c   1.000
_cell.angle_alpha   90.00
_cell.angle_beta   90.00
_cell.angle_gamma   90.00
#
_symmetry.space_group_name_H-M   'P 1'
#
loop_
_entity.id
_entity.type
_entity.pdbx_description
1 polymer ?
#
loop_
_entity_poly.entity_id
_entity_poly.type
_entity_poly.pdbx_seq_one_letter_code
_entity_poly.pdbx_strand_id
1 'polypeptide(L)'
;MASPPKKLKSFRTNSDRRSKKRFYKSAEIAYKLEASPNFWKSTFRNHPELCSLLEGRAEDCFNYLTHVVVHDFSGKRSRYELTFRFRPNPYFENETLKKKIDLVESSGGDASSSTPIRWKDGMDPTTANSSGRKRHLEQYSFFTWYNDNSDTSLDASHTICIALYDLMLEVVV
;
A
#
# COMPACT_ATOMS: atom_id res chain seq x y z
N MET A 1 29.73 49.31 1.17
CA MET A 1 30.15 48.19 2.04
C MET A 1 29.11 47.08 1.91
N ALA A 2 29.43 45.98 1.24
CA ALA A 2 28.54 44.82 1.16
C ALA A 2 29.27 43.62 1.79
N SER A 3 28.70 43.06 2.85
CA SER A 3 29.23 41.86 3.49
C SER A 3 29.07 40.63 2.57
N PRO A 4 30.02 39.67 2.56
CA PRO A 4 29.89 38.47 1.74
C PRO A 4 28.79 37.54 2.31
N PRO A 5 28.08 36.78 1.47
CA PRO A 5 27.07 35.84 1.93
C PRO A 5 27.74 34.67 2.68
N LYS A 6 27.24 34.37 3.89
CA LYS A 6 27.68 33.23 4.69
C LYS A 6 27.30 31.93 3.96
N LYS A 7 28.29 31.12 3.56
CA LYS A 7 28.06 29.78 3.02
C LYS A 7 27.35 28.92 4.07
N LEU A 8 26.10 28.55 3.79
CA LEU A 8 25.30 27.64 4.60
C LEU A 8 25.96 26.26 4.57
N LYS A 9 26.57 25.82 5.69
CA LYS A 9 27.09 24.45 5.81
C LYS A 9 25.89 23.51 5.88
N SER A 10 25.71 22.65 4.87
CA SER A 10 24.64 21.65 4.86
C SER A 10 24.85 20.65 5.98
N PHE A 11 24.03 20.70 7.02
CA PHE A 11 23.94 19.66 8.02
C PHE A 11 23.22 18.45 7.41
N ARG A 12 23.99 17.47 6.92
CA ARG A 12 23.45 16.16 6.55
C ARG A 12 23.06 15.43 7.83
N THR A 13 21.76 15.30 8.08
CA THR A 13 21.23 14.54 9.22
C THR A 13 21.41 13.03 8.99
N ASN A 14 21.56 12.26 10.08
CA ASN A 14 21.68 10.79 10.02
C ASN A 14 20.43 10.11 9.40
N SER A 15 19.31 10.84 9.36
CA SER A 15 18.06 10.45 8.70
C SER A 15 18.21 10.41 7.16
N ASP A 16 18.85 11.42 6.55
CA ASP A 16 19.12 11.47 5.10
C ASP A 16 20.04 10.33 4.64
N ARG A 17 20.95 9.87 5.51
CA ARG A 17 21.82 8.71 5.23
C ARG A 17 21.07 7.38 5.26
N ARG A 18 20.18 7.16 6.23
CA ARG A 18 19.33 5.94 6.29
C ARG A 18 18.36 5.89 5.12
N SER A 19 17.73 7.02 4.78
CA SER A 19 16.84 7.14 3.63
C SER A 19 17.56 6.93 2.30
N LYS A 20 18.78 7.48 2.12
CA LYS A 20 19.61 7.19 0.94
C LYS A 20 20.00 5.71 0.83
N LYS A 21 20.39 5.06 1.93
CA LYS A 21 20.78 3.63 1.92
C LYS A 21 19.60 2.71 1.55
N ARG A 22 18.38 3.04 1.99
CA ARG A 22 17.13 2.36 1.59
C ARG A 22 16.82 2.54 0.10
N PHE A 23 17.06 3.73 -0.45
CA PHE A 23 16.81 4.04 -1.86
C PHE A 23 17.65 3.19 -2.83
N TYR A 24 18.96 3.06 -2.59
CA TYR A 24 19.85 2.31 -3.49
C TYR A 24 19.58 0.80 -3.52
N LYS A 25 19.11 0.20 -2.42
CA LYS A 25 18.76 -1.22 -2.39
C LYS A 25 17.41 -1.50 -3.07
N SER A 26 16.54 -0.49 -3.21
CA SER A 26 15.24 -0.65 -3.87
C SER A 26 15.32 -0.92 -5.37
N ALA A 27 16.37 -0.50 -6.07
CA ALA A 27 16.51 -0.72 -7.52
C ALA A 27 16.87 -2.18 -7.86
N GLU A 28 17.76 -2.81 -7.09
CA GLU A 28 18.12 -4.22 -7.26
C GLU A 28 16.94 -5.14 -6.92
N ILE A 29 16.17 -4.75 -5.92
CA ILE A 29 14.96 -5.45 -5.49
C ILE A 29 13.85 -5.27 -6.52
N ALA A 30 13.63 -4.06 -7.02
CA ALA A 30 12.68 -3.82 -8.10
C ALA A 30 12.98 -4.72 -9.31
N TYR A 31 14.25 -4.86 -9.70
CA TYR A 31 14.67 -5.77 -10.76
C TYR A 31 14.36 -7.25 -10.45
N LYS A 32 14.64 -7.71 -9.22
CA LYS A 32 14.32 -9.10 -8.78
C LYS A 32 12.81 -9.37 -8.73
N LEU A 33 12.02 -8.38 -8.33
CA LEU A 33 10.56 -8.44 -8.28
C LEU A 33 9.93 -8.43 -9.68
N GLU A 34 10.47 -7.63 -10.60
CA GLU A 34 10.05 -7.61 -12.01
C GLU A 34 10.33 -8.95 -12.72
N ALA A 35 11.40 -9.65 -12.31
CA ALA A 35 11.79 -10.94 -12.89
C ALA A 35 10.95 -12.14 -12.39
N SER A 36 10.15 -11.99 -11.33
CA SER A 36 9.39 -13.08 -10.72
C SER A 36 7.88 -12.92 -10.96
N PRO A 37 7.29 -13.68 -11.91
CA PRO A 37 5.86 -13.67 -12.13
C PRO A 37 5.11 -14.01 -10.84
N ASN A 38 4.09 -13.21 -10.52
CA ASN A 38 3.24 -13.41 -9.35
C ASN A 38 3.97 -13.36 -7.99
N PHE A 39 5.16 -12.75 -7.91
CA PHE A 39 5.87 -12.59 -6.64
C PHE A 39 4.95 -12.05 -5.55
N TRP A 40 4.33 -10.89 -5.77
CA TRP A 40 3.49 -10.25 -4.75
C TRP A 40 2.28 -11.09 -4.36
N LYS A 41 1.65 -11.78 -5.31
CA LYS A 41 0.54 -12.68 -5.00
C LYS A 41 1.00 -13.83 -4.11
N SER A 42 2.09 -14.50 -4.47
CA SER A 42 2.65 -15.60 -3.66
C SER A 42 3.06 -15.13 -2.28
N THR A 43 3.69 -13.96 -2.21
CA THR A 43 4.14 -13.36 -0.95
C THR A 43 2.96 -13.03 -0.03
N PHE A 44 1.90 -12.40 -0.53
CA PHE A 44 0.70 -12.13 0.26
C PHE A 44 0.03 -13.44 0.71
N ARG A 45 -0.03 -14.46 -0.17
CA ARG A 45 -0.65 -15.75 0.16
C ARG A 45 0.06 -16.48 1.30
N ASN A 46 1.38 -16.36 1.37
CA ASN A 46 2.21 -17.03 2.37
C ASN A 46 2.34 -16.24 3.68
N HIS A 47 1.88 -14.99 3.72
CA HIS A 47 1.97 -14.16 4.92
C HIS A 47 0.66 -14.25 5.74
N PRO A 48 0.71 -14.67 7.02
CA PRO A 48 -0.50 -14.92 7.83
C PRO A 48 -1.50 -13.76 7.87
N GLU A 49 -1.00 -12.53 7.99
CA GLU A 49 -1.85 -11.34 8.07
C GLU A 49 -2.34 -10.79 6.72
N LEU A 50 -1.65 -11.15 5.61
CA LEU A 50 -1.97 -10.59 4.28
C LEU A 50 -2.76 -11.56 3.42
N CYS A 51 -2.77 -12.85 3.76
CA CYS A 51 -3.44 -13.87 2.96
C CYS A 51 -4.95 -13.62 2.89
N SER A 52 -5.55 -13.08 3.95
CA SER A 52 -6.96 -12.68 4.00
C SER A 52 -7.31 -11.56 3.01
N LEU A 53 -6.33 -10.78 2.53
CA LEU A 53 -6.56 -9.79 1.48
C LEU A 53 -6.73 -10.44 0.10
N LEU A 54 -6.28 -11.68 -0.08
CA LEU A 54 -6.38 -12.44 -1.33
C LEU A 54 -7.66 -13.27 -1.44
N GLU A 55 -8.77 -12.79 -0.90
CA GLU A 55 -10.05 -13.47 -1.01
C GLU A 55 -10.87 -12.99 -2.22
N GLY A 56 -11.65 -13.90 -2.79
CA GLY A 56 -12.54 -13.64 -3.92
C GLY A 56 -11.83 -13.02 -5.12
N ARG A 57 -12.39 -11.93 -5.67
CA ARG A 57 -11.85 -11.25 -6.87
C ARG A 57 -10.45 -10.67 -6.67
N ALA A 58 -10.04 -10.39 -5.43
CA ALA A 58 -8.71 -9.85 -5.15
C ALA A 58 -7.60 -10.83 -5.58
N GLU A 59 -7.82 -12.13 -5.41
CA GLU A 59 -6.83 -13.16 -5.77
C GLU A 59 -6.42 -13.09 -7.25
N ASP A 60 -7.38 -12.89 -8.14
CA ASP A 60 -7.11 -12.81 -9.58
C ASP A 60 -6.55 -11.45 -10.00
N CYS A 61 -7.00 -10.37 -9.34
CA CYS A 61 -6.43 -9.03 -9.54
C CYS A 61 -4.94 -8.99 -9.19
N PHE A 62 -4.50 -9.73 -8.17
CA PHE A 62 -3.11 -9.75 -7.73
C PHE A 62 -2.16 -10.43 -8.71
N ASN A 63 -2.65 -11.18 -9.71
CA ASN A 63 -1.83 -11.63 -10.84
C ASN A 63 -1.27 -10.44 -11.66
N TYR A 64 -1.91 -9.28 -11.58
CA TYR A 64 -1.53 -8.06 -12.27
C TYR A 64 -0.73 -7.09 -11.39
N LEU A 65 -0.58 -7.38 -10.08
CA LEU A 65 0.20 -6.57 -9.16
C LEU A 65 1.70 -6.71 -9.45
N THR A 66 2.36 -5.59 -9.70
CA THR A 66 3.79 -5.55 -10.07
C THR A 66 4.67 -5.00 -8.96
N HIS A 67 4.17 -4.03 -8.21
CA HIS A 67 4.95 -3.37 -7.17
C HIS A 67 4.07 -3.01 -6.00
N VAL A 68 4.61 -3.21 -4.81
CA VAL A 68 4.11 -2.62 -3.56
C VAL A 68 5.20 -1.72 -3.02
N VAL A 69 4.83 -0.50 -2.67
CA VAL A 69 5.73 0.47 -2.04
C VAL A 69 5.07 0.93 -0.75
N VAL A 70 5.83 0.83 0.35
CA VAL A 70 5.45 1.38 1.64
C VAL A 70 6.30 2.61 1.89
N HIS A 71 5.66 3.77 1.93
CA HIS A 71 6.30 5.00 2.36
C HIS A 71 5.94 5.30 3.82
N ASP A 72 6.94 5.21 4.67
CA ASP A 72 6.86 5.58 6.09
C ASP A 72 7.24 7.05 6.25
N PHE A 73 6.26 7.88 6.61
CA PHE A 73 6.49 9.28 6.95
C PHE A 73 6.91 9.38 8.41
N SER A 74 8.18 9.05 8.69
CA SER A 74 8.73 9.14 10.04
C SER A 74 8.70 10.59 10.55
N GLY A 75 7.85 10.88 11.55
CA GLY A 75 7.63 12.20 12.13
C GLY A 75 6.88 12.15 13.47
N LYS A 76 6.23 13.25 13.89
CA LYS A 76 5.43 13.30 15.14
C LYS A 76 4.13 12.48 15.09
N ARG A 77 3.75 12.00 13.90
CA ARG A 77 2.61 11.13 13.65
C ARG A 77 3.09 9.98 12.78
N SER A 78 2.81 8.74 13.18
CA SER A 78 3.10 7.56 12.36
C SER A 78 2.08 7.48 11.23
N ARG A 79 2.51 7.79 10.00
CA ARG A 79 1.69 7.78 8.79
C ARG A 79 2.35 6.93 7.73
N TYR A 80 1.54 6.10 7.09
CA TYR A 80 1.95 5.24 5.99
C TYR A 80 1.24 5.66 4.71
N GLU A 81 1.95 5.66 3.58
CA GLU A 81 1.35 5.60 2.25
C GLU A 81 1.73 4.28 1.60
N LEU A 82 0.72 3.45 1.39
CA LEU A 82 0.82 2.20 0.65
C LEU A 82 0.49 2.49 -0.81
N THR A 83 1.38 2.11 -1.71
CA THR A 83 1.20 2.25 -3.16
C THR A 83 1.27 0.89 -3.82
N PHE A 84 0.20 0.50 -4.51
CA PHE A 84 0.07 -0.74 -5.25
C PHE A 84 0.05 -0.41 -6.75
N ARG A 85 0.98 -0.94 -7.54
CA ARG A 85 1.04 -0.72 -8.99
C ARG A 85 0.63 -1.97 -9.75
N PHE A 86 -0.33 -1.81 -10.65
CA PHE A 86 -0.87 -2.88 -11.46
C PHE A 86 -0.51 -2.68 -12.93
N ARG A 87 -0.29 -3.80 -13.63
CA ARG A 87 -0.34 -3.81 -15.10
C ARG A 87 -1.78 -3.60 -15.58
N PRO A 88 -1.96 -3.27 -16.88
CA PRO A 88 -3.28 -3.33 -17.50
C PRO A 88 -3.97 -4.65 -17.18
N ASN A 89 -5.19 -4.58 -16.65
CA ASN A 89 -5.94 -5.72 -16.14
C ASN A 89 -7.44 -5.59 -16.49
N PRO A 90 -8.23 -6.67 -16.43
CA PRO A 90 -9.64 -6.64 -16.84
C PRO A 90 -10.60 -6.04 -15.79
N TYR A 91 -10.12 -5.67 -14.59
CA TYR A 91 -10.99 -5.32 -13.46
C TYR A 91 -11.19 -3.81 -13.28
N PHE A 92 -10.12 -3.03 -13.37
CA PHE A 92 -10.15 -1.59 -13.19
C PHE A 92 -9.12 -0.89 -14.08
N GLU A 93 -9.30 0.41 -14.28
CA GLU A 93 -8.43 1.24 -15.13
C GLU A 93 -7.20 1.79 -14.41
N ASN A 94 -7.20 1.81 -13.07
CA ASN A 94 -6.09 2.33 -12.30
C ASN A 94 -4.81 1.53 -12.55
N GLU A 95 -3.73 2.21 -12.96
CA GLU A 95 -2.38 1.62 -12.92
C GLU A 95 -1.80 1.65 -11.50
N THR A 96 -2.29 2.57 -10.66
CA THR A 96 -1.79 2.76 -9.30
C THR A 96 -2.94 3.02 -8.34
N LEU A 97 -2.95 2.28 -7.23
CA LEU A 97 -3.84 2.47 -6.09
C LEU A 97 -3.01 2.92 -4.88
N LYS A 98 -3.40 4.02 -4.25
CA LYS A 98 -2.74 4.53 -3.03
C LYS A 98 -3.69 4.51 -1.84
N LYS A 99 -3.25 4.01 -0.70
CA LYS A 99 -3.96 4.12 0.59
C LYS A 99 -3.04 4.80 1.60
N LYS A 100 -3.50 5.92 2.17
CA LYS A 100 -2.80 6.67 3.21
C LYS A 100 -3.45 6.38 4.54
N ILE A 101 -2.66 5.96 5.52
CA ILE A 101 -3.14 5.54 6.84
C ILE A 101 -2.46 6.40 7.89
N ASP A 102 -3.25 7.00 8.76
CA ASP A 102 -2.79 7.73 9.95
C ASP A 102 -2.97 6.83 11.18
N LEU A 103 -1.87 6.36 11.79
CA LEU A 103 -1.92 5.49 12.98
C LEU A 103 -2.14 6.27 14.28
N VAL A 104 -2.28 7.59 14.21
CA VAL A 104 -2.62 8.41 15.36
C VAL A 104 -4.09 8.74 15.27
N GLU A 105 -4.85 8.36 16.29
CA GLU A 105 -6.27 8.66 16.43
C GLU A 105 -6.50 10.17 16.20
N SER A 106 -7.09 10.49 15.06
CA SER A 106 -7.47 11.85 14.75
C SER A 106 -8.82 12.09 15.40
N SER A 107 -8.87 12.94 16.42
CA SER A 107 -10.10 13.30 17.13
C SER A 107 -11.14 13.85 16.14
N GLY A 108 -12.01 12.97 15.62
CA GLY A 108 -13.16 13.29 14.77
C GLY A 108 -12.94 13.31 13.25
N GLY A 109 -11.98 12.57 12.68
CA GLY A 109 -11.80 12.47 11.21
C GLY A 109 -11.44 11.06 10.71
N ASP A 110 -11.56 10.83 9.39
CA ASP A 110 -11.22 9.54 8.75
C ASP A 110 -9.79 9.10 9.11
N ALA A 111 -9.62 7.85 9.53
CA ALA A 111 -8.33 7.29 9.92
C ALA A 111 -7.42 6.99 8.71
N SER A 112 -8.02 6.89 7.51
CA SER A 112 -7.28 6.67 6.28
C SER A 112 -7.97 7.31 5.07
N SER A 113 -7.28 7.35 3.94
CA SER A 113 -7.85 7.78 2.66
C SER A 113 -7.29 6.94 1.52
N SER A 114 -8.17 6.59 0.57
CA SER A 114 -7.83 5.75 -0.58
C SER A 114 -8.11 6.46 -1.90
N THR A 115 -7.32 6.11 -2.92
CA THR A 115 -7.60 6.52 -4.30
C THR A 115 -8.87 5.81 -4.79
N PRO A 116 -9.88 6.51 -5.33
CA PRO A 116 -11.05 5.84 -5.88
C PRO A 116 -10.68 4.85 -6.99
N ILE A 117 -11.24 3.64 -6.91
CA ILE A 117 -11.06 2.61 -7.94
C ILE A 117 -12.03 2.89 -9.09
N ARG A 118 -11.49 2.99 -10.31
CA ARG A 118 -12.25 3.11 -11.56
C ARG A 118 -12.51 1.72 -12.13
N TRP A 119 -13.56 1.09 -11.61
CA TRP A 119 -13.97 -0.24 -12.04
C TRP A 119 -14.39 -0.25 -13.52
N LYS A 120 -14.03 -1.32 -14.22
CA LYS A 120 -14.56 -1.62 -15.54
C LYS A 120 -15.98 -2.17 -15.43
N ASP A 121 -16.69 -2.20 -16.54
CA ASP A 121 -18.08 -2.63 -16.58
C ASP A 121 -18.27 -4.05 -15.99
N GLY A 122 -19.24 -4.20 -15.10
CA GLY A 122 -19.52 -5.44 -14.36
C GLY A 122 -18.46 -5.89 -13.32
N MET A 123 -17.39 -5.12 -13.11
CA MET A 123 -16.26 -5.51 -12.25
C MET A 123 -16.30 -4.87 -10.86
N ASP A 124 -17.21 -3.93 -10.60
CA ASP A 124 -17.36 -3.31 -9.28
C ASP A 124 -18.00 -4.29 -8.29
N PRO A 125 -17.29 -4.73 -7.23
CA PRO A 125 -17.82 -5.66 -6.24
C PRO A 125 -19.00 -5.09 -5.43
N THR A 126 -19.17 -3.76 -5.38
CA THR A 126 -20.26 -3.11 -4.63
C THR A 126 -21.59 -3.12 -5.40
N THR A 127 -21.55 -3.23 -6.74
CA THR A 127 -22.74 -3.15 -7.62
C THR A 127 -23.47 -4.49 -7.78
N ALA A 128 -22.82 -5.62 -7.43
CA ALA A 128 -23.36 -6.97 -7.53
C ALA A 128 -24.61 -7.23 -6.64
N ASN A 129 -24.99 -6.26 -5.80
CA ASN A 129 -26.14 -6.32 -4.90
C ASN A 129 -27.50 -6.08 -5.57
N SER A 130 -27.56 -5.73 -6.85
CA SER A 130 -28.83 -5.48 -7.55
C SER A 130 -29.57 -6.75 -7.97
N SER A 131 -28.91 -7.93 -7.95
CA SER A 131 -29.50 -9.20 -8.40
C SER A 131 -29.52 -10.28 -7.33
N GLY A 132 -30.25 -10.06 -6.22
CA GLY A 132 -30.89 -11.08 -5.35
C GLY A 132 -30.05 -12.20 -4.71
N ARG A 133 -28.77 -12.37 -5.02
CA ARG A 133 -27.89 -13.40 -4.45
C ARG A 133 -27.00 -12.77 -3.37
N LYS A 134 -27.58 -12.62 -2.18
CA LYS A 134 -26.84 -12.39 -0.93
C LYS A 134 -25.80 -13.50 -0.78
N ARG A 135 -24.51 -13.25 -1.05
CA ARG A 135 -23.38 -14.10 -0.59
C ARG A 135 -21.95 -13.56 -0.83
N HIS A 136 -21.74 -12.37 -1.39
CA HIS A 136 -20.39 -11.88 -1.71
C HIS A 136 -20.10 -10.45 -1.19
N LEU A 137 -20.54 -10.15 0.03
CA LEU A 137 -20.15 -8.92 0.73
C LEU A 137 -19.54 -9.17 2.12
N GLU A 138 -19.47 -10.42 2.57
CA GLU A 138 -18.99 -10.76 3.92
C GLU A 138 -17.55 -11.30 3.94
N GLN A 139 -16.91 -11.49 2.77
CA GLN A 139 -15.51 -11.90 2.73
C GLN A 139 -14.63 -10.65 2.80
N TYR A 140 -13.93 -10.50 3.93
CA TYR A 140 -12.83 -9.56 4.07
C TYR A 140 -11.82 -9.83 2.94
N SER A 141 -11.55 -8.83 2.12
CA SER A 141 -10.66 -8.90 0.96
C SER A 141 -9.89 -7.60 0.81
N PHE A 142 -8.91 -7.57 -0.10
CA PHE A 142 -8.17 -6.36 -0.43
C PHE A 142 -9.09 -5.17 -0.71
N PHE A 143 -10.16 -5.35 -1.50
CA PHE A 143 -11.00 -4.23 -1.92
C PHE A 143 -11.94 -3.71 -0.83
N THR A 144 -12.39 -4.58 0.08
CA THR A 144 -13.19 -4.14 1.23
C THR A 144 -12.32 -3.35 2.20
N TRP A 145 -11.13 -3.87 2.54
CA TRP A 145 -10.14 -3.15 3.35
C TRP A 145 -9.67 -1.84 2.70
N TYR A 146 -9.43 -1.87 1.39
CA TYR A 146 -8.92 -0.73 0.66
C TYR A 146 -9.92 0.44 0.67
N ASN A 147 -11.21 0.15 0.47
CA ASN A 147 -12.27 1.17 0.45
C ASN A 147 -12.73 1.61 1.85
N ASP A 148 -12.52 0.79 2.88
CA ASP A 148 -12.85 1.17 4.25
C ASP A 148 -11.85 2.21 4.79
N ASN A 149 -12.34 3.42 5.01
CA ASN A 149 -11.60 4.53 5.59
C ASN A 149 -12.07 4.89 7.00
N SER A 150 -13.13 4.22 7.48
CA SER A 150 -13.82 4.50 8.73
C SER A 150 -13.13 3.90 9.95
N ASP A 151 -12.29 2.88 9.74
CA ASP A 151 -11.73 2.10 10.82
C ASP A 151 -10.63 2.87 11.55
N THR A 152 -11.04 3.55 12.62
CA THR A 152 -10.17 4.06 13.69
C THR A 152 -9.69 2.94 14.62
N SER A 153 -10.20 1.70 14.48
CA SER A 153 -9.70 0.56 15.25
C SER A 153 -8.42 0.02 14.59
N LEU A 154 -7.34 0.20 15.33
CA LEU A 154 -5.94 0.10 14.95
C LEU A 154 -5.44 -1.33 14.70
N ASP A 155 -6.29 -2.29 14.33
CA ASP A 155 -5.85 -3.68 14.18
C ASP A 155 -5.56 -4.04 12.72
N ALA A 156 -6.55 -4.02 11.83
CA ALA A 156 -6.34 -4.56 10.49
C ALA A 156 -5.42 -3.71 9.61
N SER A 157 -5.71 -2.40 9.48
CA SER A 157 -4.89 -1.49 8.66
C SER A 157 -3.47 -1.31 9.21
N HIS A 158 -3.32 -1.33 10.53
CA HIS A 158 -2.01 -1.25 11.17
C HIS A 158 -1.21 -2.53 10.98
N THR A 159 -1.83 -3.68 11.21
CA THR A 159 -1.20 -4.99 11.01
C THR A 159 -0.77 -5.19 9.56
N ILE A 160 -1.61 -4.79 8.59
CA ILE A 160 -1.26 -4.81 7.17
C ILE A 160 -0.08 -3.87 6.88
N CYS A 161 -0.05 -2.66 7.46
CA CYS A 161 1.08 -1.74 7.30
C CYS A 161 2.38 -2.35 7.83
N ILE A 162 2.36 -2.91 9.04
CA ILE A 162 3.51 -3.54 9.67
C ILE A 162 3.97 -4.73 8.84
N ALA A 163 3.07 -5.65 8.51
CA ALA A 163 3.36 -6.83 7.69
C ALA A 163 4.00 -6.44 6.34
N LEU A 164 3.46 -5.43 5.65
CA LEU A 164 4.05 -4.95 4.40
C LEU A 164 5.39 -4.27 4.61
N TYR A 165 5.59 -3.54 5.70
CA TYR A 165 6.86 -2.90 6.01
C TYR A 165 7.95 -3.94 6.32
N ASP A 166 7.63 -4.94 7.15
CA ASP A 166 8.53 -6.01 7.53
C ASP A 166 8.87 -6.89 6.33
N LEU A 167 7.88 -7.23 5.50
CA LEU A 167 8.10 -7.90 4.23
C LEU A 167 9.04 -7.10 3.31
N MET A 168 8.83 -5.78 3.21
CA MET A 168 9.72 -4.92 2.45
C MET A 168 11.13 -4.91 3.05
N LEU A 169 11.30 -4.99 4.37
CA LEU A 169 12.62 -5.11 4.99
C LEU A 169 13.26 -6.46 4.72
N GLU A 170 12.53 -7.56 4.78
CA GLU A 170 13.04 -8.91 4.48
C GLU A 170 13.52 -9.05 3.04
N VAL A 171 12.75 -8.53 2.09
CA VAL A 171 13.15 -8.49 0.67
C VAL A 171 14.36 -7.55 0.47
N VAL A 172 14.54 -6.57 1.37
CA VAL A 172 15.66 -5.61 1.36
C VAL A 172 16.88 -6.08 2.15
N VAL A 173 16.87 -7.13 2.97
CA VAL A 173 18.07 -7.56 3.73
C VAL A 173 18.84 -8.62 2.95
#